data_AF-A0A5E4VEH6-F1
#
_entry.id   AF-A0A5E4VEH6-F1
#
_cell.length_a   1.000
_cell.length_b   1.000
_cell.length_c   1.000
_cell.angle_alpha   90.00
_cell.angle_beta   90.00
_cell.angle_gamma   90.00
#
_symmetry.space_group_name_H-M   'P 1'
#
loop_
_entity.id
_entity.type
_entity.pdbx_description
1 polymer ?
#
loop_
_entity_poly.entity_id
_entity_poly.type
_entity_poly.pdbx_seq_one_letter_code
_entity_poly.pdbx_strand_id
1 'polypeptide(L)' 'MVDVGNWDNTRAMNLPGESGNPDSPHYRDLAQKWLDGEYFKLPYSRAAVEADTESRLHLVPEGSR' A
#
# COMPACT_ATOMS: atom_id res chain seq x y z
N MET A 1 1.06 3.29 12.98
CA MET A 1 1.62 2.67 14.20
C MET A 1 2.48 1.50 13.78
N VAL A 2 3.74 1.50 14.22
CA VAL A 2 4.70 0.43 13.95
C VAL A 2 4.65 -0.58 15.09
N ASP A 3 4.45 -1.85 14.78
CA ASP A 3 4.43 -2.95 15.74
C ASP A 3 5.79 -3.66 15.74
N VAL A 4 6.68 -3.22 16.64
CA VAL A 4 8.05 -3.72 16.70
C VAL A 4 8.05 -5.17 17.19
N GLY A 5 8.54 -6.07 16.34
CA GLY A 5 8.53 -7.52 16.60
C GLY A 5 7.40 -8.26 15.90
N ASN A 6 6.39 -7.55 15.39
CA ASN A 6 5.33 -8.08 14.53
C ASN A 6 5.04 -7.12 13.37
N TRP A 7 6.01 -6.96 12.48
CA TRP A 7 5.98 -5.94 11.42
C TRP A 7 4.78 -6.07 10.46
N ASP A 8 4.26 -7.27 10.24
CA ASP A 8 3.06 -7.52 9.42
C ASP A 8 1.76 -6.99 10.05
N ASN A 9 1.78 -6.62 11.33
CA ASN A 9 0.67 -5.97 12.03
C ASN A 9 0.80 -4.44 12.06
N THR A 10 1.82 -3.88 11.37
CA THR A 10 1.96 -2.43 11.22
C THR A 10 0.73 -1.85 10.53
N ARG A 11 0.30 -0.67 10.99
CA ARG A 11 -0.85 0.06 10.45
C ARG A 11 -0.45 1.43 9.96
N ALA A 12 -0.98 1.82 8.81
CA ALA A 12 -0.68 3.09 8.16
C ALA A 12 -1.96 3.79 7.68
N MET A 13 -1.78 5.06 7.33
CA MET A 13 -2.82 5.91 6.74
C MET A 13 -2.17 6.95 5.85
N ASN A 14 -2.75 7.21 4.69
CA ASN A 14 -2.32 8.26 3.77
C ASN A 14 -3.55 8.95 3.16
N LEU A 15 -3.90 10.12 3.67
CA LEU A 15 -5.06 10.87 3.21
C LEU A 15 -4.69 11.74 1.98
N PRO A 16 -5.51 11.79 0.92
CA PRO A 16 -6.79 11.09 0.72
C PRO A 16 -6.67 9.69 0.10
N GLY A 17 -5.52 9.37 -0.47
CA GLY A 17 -5.17 8.12 -1.13
C GLY A 17 -3.68 8.17 -1.49
N GLU A 18 -3.13 7.11 -2.07
CA GLU A 18 -1.71 7.04 -2.42
C GLU A 18 -1.37 7.70 -3.76
N SER A 19 -2.35 7.85 -4.65
CA SER A 19 -2.12 8.39 -5.98
C SER A 19 -2.29 9.91 -6.05
N GLY A 20 -1.37 10.58 -6.75
CA GLY A 20 -1.49 11.99 -7.11
C GLY A 20 -2.31 12.25 -8.38
N ASN A 21 -2.68 11.20 -9.13
CA ASN A 21 -3.47 11.33 -10.37
C ASN A 21 -4.98 11.32 -10.04
N PRO A 22 -5.75 12.39 -10.33
CA PRO A 22 -7.20 12.44 -10.06
C PRO A 22 -8.02 11.31 -10.69
N ASP A 23 -7.55 10.73 -11.79
CA ASP A 23 -8.23 9.65 -12.51
C ASP A 23 -7.87 8.25 -11.97
N SER A 24 -6.94 8.16 -11.01
CA SER A 24 -6.56 6.90 -10.38
C SER A 24 -7.63 6.42 -9.39
N PRO A 25 -7.94 5.11 -9.34
CA PRO A 25 -8.80 4.57 -8.29
C PRO A 25 -8.24 4.85 -6.88
N HIS A 26 -6.92 4.94 -6.75
CA HIS A 26 -6.25 5.19 -5.46
C HIS A 26 -5.99 6.68 -5.17
N TYR A 27 -6.68 7.59 -5.88
CA TYR A 27 -6.57 9.03 -5.62
C TYR A 27 -7.22 9.46 -4.30
N ARG A 28 -8.30 8.79 -3.90
CA ARG A 28 -9.10 9.17 -2.72
C ARG A 28 -9.76 8.01 -1.97
N ASP A 29 -9.36 6.78 -2.27
CA ASP A 29 -9.93 5.55 -1.71
C ASP A 29 -9.74 5.41 -0.18
N LEU A 30 -8.72 6.06 0.38
CA LEU A 30 -8.46 6.06 1.83
C LEU A 30 -9.22 7.17 2.60
N ALA A 31 -9.88 8.10 1.90
CA ALA A 31 -10.54 9.25 2.53
C ALA A 31 -11.63 8.83 3.52
N GLN A 32 -12.49 7.88 3.15
CA GLN A 32 -13.54 7.39 4.03
C GLN A 32 -12.96 6.67 5.24
N LYS A 33 -11.93 5.84 5.05
CA LYS A 33 -11.24 5.13 6.14
C LYS A 33 -10.65 6.09 7.16
N TRP A 34 -10.05 7.19 6.70
CA TRP A 34 -9.55 8.23 7.59
C TRP A 34 -10.67 8.91 8.39
N LEU A 35 -11.80 9.23 7.74
CA LEU A 35 -12.97 9.81 8.41
C LEU A 35 -13.52 8.88 9.51
N ASP A 36 -13.48 7.58 9.28
CA ASP A 36 -13.94 6.55 10.22
C ASP A 36 -12.89 6.20 11.29
N GLY A 37 -11.70 6.80 11.24
CA GLY A 37 -10.59 6.50 12.15
C GLY A 37 -9.97 5.11 11.94
N GLU A 38 -10.23 4.49 10.79
CA GLU A 38 -9.66 3.21 10.40
C GLU A 38 -8.24 3.36 9.86
N TYR A 39 -7.46 2.28 9.92
CA TYR A 39 -6.12 2.21 9.35
C TYR A 39 -6.00 0.96 8.48
N PHE A 40 -5.24 1.05 7.39
CA PHE A 40 -4.91 -0.11 6.57
C PHE A 40 -3.67 -0.82 7.11
N LYS A 41 -3.53 -2.12 6.81
CA LYS A 41 -2.33 -2.90 7.15
C LYS A 41 -1.20 -2.53 6.20
N LEU A 42 0.01 -2.36 6.73
CA LEU A 42 1.21 -2.19 5.92
C LEU A 42 2.02 -3.49 5.99
N PRO A 43 1.81 -4.45 5.08
CA PRO A 43 2.49 -5.74 5.10
C PRO A 43 3.99 -5.56 4.91
N TYR A 44 4.80 -6.37 5.59
CA TYR A 44 6.26 -6.26 5.58
C TYR A 44 6.94 -7.50 5.01
N SER A 45 6.53 -8.69 5.46
CA SER A 45 7.07 -9.95 4.96
C SER A 45 6.73 -10.12 3.47
N ARG A 46 7.64 -10.74 2.71
CA ARG A 46 7.42 -10.99 1.28
C ARG A 46 6.10 -11.72 1.03
N ALA A 47 5.80 -12.74 1.82
CA ALA A 47 4.56 -13.50 1.65
C ALA A 47 3.31 -12.64 1.87
N ALA A 48 3.31 -11.76 2.88
CA ALA A 48 2.20 -10.84 3.13
C ALA A 48 2.07 -9.80 2.02
N VAL A 49 3.19 -9.22 1.57
CA VAL A 49 3.20 -8.28 0.45
C VAL A 49 2.67 -8.94 -0.82
N GLU A 50 3.11 -10.16 -1.13
CA GLU A 50 2.67 -10.89 -2.33
C GLU A 50 1.20 -11.28 -2.26
N ALA A 51 0.66 -11.58 -1.08
CA ALA A 51 -0.76 -11.86 -0.89
C ALA A 51 -1.65 -10.61 -1.09
N ASP A 52 -1.18 -9.44 -0.68
CA ASP A 52 -1.91 -8.16 -0.78
C ASP A 52 -1.58 -7.38 -2.08
N THR A 53 -0.77 -7.95 -3.00
CA THR A 53 -0.36 -7.26 -4.24
C THR A 53 -1.50 -7.23 -5.28
N GLU A 54 -1.95 -6.04 -5.66
CA GLU A 54 -2.92 -5.85 -6.75
C GLU A 54 -2.28 -5.88 -8.15
N SER A 55 -1.05 -5.37 -8.30
CA SER A 55 -0.33 -5.35 -9.57
C SER A 55 1.18 -5.48 -9.40
N ARG A 56 1.86 -6.07 -10.40
CA ARG A 56 3.32 -6.26 -10.41
C ARG A 56 3.90 -5.77 -11.73
N LEU A 57 4.77 -4.77 -11.66
CA LEU A 57 5.55 -4.27 -12.79
C LEU A 57 7.00 -4.75 -12.64
N HIS A 58 7.45 -5.58 -13.58
CA HIS A 58 8.84 -6.03 -13.62
C HIS A 58 9.65 -5.11 -14.55
N LEU A 59 10.52 -4.29 -13.96
CA LEU A 59 11.39 -3.39 -14.69
C LEU A 59 12.72 -4.10 -14.99
N VAL A 60 13.04 -4.23 -16.27
CA VAL A 60 14.31 -4.79 -16.74
C VAL A 60 15.11 -3.73 -17.50
N PRO A 61 16.44 -3.73 -17.42
CA PRO A 61 17.25 -2.87 -18.27
C PRO A 61 17.04 -3.21 -19.75
N GLU A 62 17.12 -2.20 -20.62
CA GLU A 62 16.87 -2.33 -22.06
C GLU A 62 17.76 -3.41 -22.74
N GLY A 63 18.99 -3.61 -22.26
CA GLY A 63 19.94 -4.58 -22.79
C GLY A 63 19.93 -5.97 -22.16
N SER A 64 19.01 -6.28 -21.22
CA SER A 64 19.02 -7.55 -20.46
C SER A 64 18.16 -8.65 -21.08
N ARG A 65 18.09 -8.74 -22.42
CA ARG A 65 17.29 -9.76 -23.11
C ARG A 65 18.08 -11.01 -23.46
#